data_AF-A0A7S4F9X3-F1
#
_entry.id   AF-A0A7S4F9X3-F1
#
_cell.length_a   1.000
_cell.length_b   1.000
_cell.length_c   1.000
_cell.angle_alpha   90.00
_cell.angle_beta   90.00
_cell.angle_gamma   90.00
#
_symmetry.space_group_name_H-M   'P 1'
#
loop_
_entity.id
_entity.type
_entity.pdbx_description
1 polymer ?
#
loop_
_entity_poly.entity_id
_entity_poly.type
_entity_poly.pdbx_seq_one_letter_code
_entity_poly.pdbx_strand_id
1 'polypeptide(L)'
;CGRMPTPACKNLSYVHIPKAAGTTVTEMLNSCSASLSWSDTRDVVHKEAVSVQKLFAAAVDGELHGWTQISHQWPAMTQRQYMGSIAWDAAVSFAVVRNPFDLVLSLFFYSLEQHCQSERFLHKLECAHRDLFFAPDGRLRPYAPEHRAAFNEWVHAHEARAVNESMTATAVHANASLEPFLVSHLISQAVSGKKNTSQHAWLTGEEDREIIVKHVVRLEDSQKFARWSTCGALLRTLCADALGQSNMSLTNLSMSGEPKRKNKSVHASRSRYYTSSSCDIIRRRFAIDFRAFGYNSERCL
;
A
#
# COMPACT_ATOMS: atom_id res chain seq x y z
N CYS A 1 10.51 -34.07 30.73
CA CYS A 1 9.31 -33.49 30.10
C CYS A 1 9.60 -33.25 28.62
N GLY A 2 9.07 -34.08 27.72
CA GLY A 2 9.21 -33.84 26.28
C GLY A 2 8.46 -32.56 25.91
N ARG A 3 9.16 -31.57 25.35
CA ARG A 3 8.52 -30.36 24.80
C ARG A 3 7.65 -30.80 23.62
N MET A 4 6.35 -30.51 23.66
CA MET A 4 5.53 -30.60 22.46
C MET A 4 5.97 -29.51 21.48
N PRO A 5 6.11 -29.82 20.18
CA PRO A 5 6.44 -28.82 19.18
C PRO A 5 5.35 -27.74 19.16
N THR A 6 5.74 -26.48 19.38
CA THR A 6 4.84 -25.35 19.11
C THR A 6 4.58 -25.33 17.61
N PRO A 7 3.32 -25.41 17.18
CA PRO A 7 3.05 -25.51 15.76
C PRO A 7 3.43 -24.19 15.06
N ALA A 8 4.14 -24.33 13.93
CA ALA A 8 4.79 -23.21 13.27
C ALA A 8 3.76 -22.34 12.51
N CYS A 9 3.73 -21.04 12.82
CA CYS A 9 2.99 -20.08 12.01
C CYS A 9 3.67 -19.88 10.65
N LYS A 10 2.89 -19.49 9.63
CA LYS A 10 3.42 -19.18 8.29
C LYS A 10 4.15 -17.84 8.29
N ASN A 11 5.17 -17.72 7.45
CA ASN A 11 5.80 -16.43 7.14
C ASN A 11 4.79 -15.47 6.50
N LEU A 12 4.98 -14.16 6.66
CA LEU A 12 4.09 -13.13 6.11
C LEU A 12 4.86 -12.20 5.18
N SER A 13 4.30 -11.89 4.01
CA SER A 13 4.81 -10.86 3.11
C SER A 13 3.74 -9.78 2.88
N TYR A 14 4.12 -8.51 2.99
CA TYR A 14 3.20 -7.38 2.80
C TYR A 14 3.66 -6.47 1.65
N VAL A 15 2.83 -6.36 0.62
CA VAL A 15 3.05 -5.42 -0.48
C VAL A 15 2.33 -4.12 -0.18
N HIS A 16 3.10 -3.10 0.19
CA HIS A 16 2.59 -1.78 0.53
C HIS A 16 2.39 -0.95 -0.74
N ILE A 17 1.11 -0.81 -1.13
CA ILE A 17 0.69 0.12 -2.16
C ILE A 17 0.53 1.51 -1.56
N PRO A 18 1.16 2.54 -2.14
CA PRO A 18 1.08 3.90 -1.61
C PRO A 18 -0.37 4.38 -1.46
N LYS A 19 -0.64 5.04 -0.33
CA LYS A 19 -1.95 5.64 0.02
C LYS A 19 -3.12 4.63 0.08
N ALA A 20 -2.83 3.34 0.14
CA ALA A 20 -3.80 2.28 0.44
C ALA A 20 -3.74 1.83 1.91
N ALA A 21 -3.58 2.78 2.84
CA ALA A 21 -3.49 2.57 4.28
C ALA A 21 -2.28 1.76 4.78
N GLY A 22 -1.17 1.72 4.03
CA GLY A 22 -0.03 0.92 4.45
C GLY A 22 0.68 1.41 5.71
N THR A 23 0.69 2.71 6.01
CA THR A 23 1.19 3.20 7.32
C THR A 23 0.46 2.52 8.48
N THR A 24 -0.87 2.41 8.42
CA THR A 24 -1.68 1.74 9.45
C THR A 24 -1.32 0.25 9.58
N VAL A 25 -1.12 -0.43 8.45
CA VAL A 25 -0.72 -1.84 8.44
C VAL A 25 0.68 -2.00 9.04
N THR A 26 1.65 -1.19 8.61
CA THR A 26 3.03 -1.24 9.12
C THR A 26 3.10 -0.92 10.62
N GLU A 27 2.41 0.10 11.10
CA GLU A 27 2.33 0.40 12.54
C GLU A 27 1.73 -0.76 13.34
N MET A 28 0.68 -1.39 12.83
CA MET A 28 0.06 -2.56 13.46
C MET A 28 1.04 -3.72 13.51
N LEU A 29 1.70 -4.03 12.40
CA LEU A 29 2.71 -5.08 12.34
C LEU A 29 3.82 -4.80 13.37
N ASN A 30 4.29 -3.54 13.47
CA ASN A 30 5.35 -3.14 14.41
C ASN A 30 4.90 -3.36 15.86
N SER A 31 3.66 -3.01 16.16
CA SER A 31 3.05 -3.21 17.48
C SER A 31 2.88 -4.69 17.81
N CYS A 32 2.50 -5.50 16.83
CA CYS A 32 2.43 -6.96 16.97
C CYS A 32 3.78 -7.55 17.31
N SER A 33 4.83 -7.18 16.58
CA SER A 33 6.16 -7.70 16.85
C SER A 33 6.64 -7.42 18.26
N ALA A 34 6.46 -6.19 18.74
CA ALA A 34 6.83 -5.83 20.10
C ALA A 34 6.05 -6.65 21.15
N SER A 35 4.79 -6.98 20.85
CA SER A 35 3.93 -7.78 21.73
C SER A 35 4.24 -9.27 21.70
N LEU A 36 4.99 -9.75 20.70
CA LEU A 36 5.41 -11.15 20.53
C LEU A 36 6.85 -11.38 20.98
N SER A 37 7.57 -10.31 21.33
CA SER A 37 8.75 -10.32 22.20
C SER A 37 8.33 -10.67 23.63
N TRP A 38 7.79 -11.88 23.82
CA TRP A 38 7.51 -12.42 25.15
C TRP A 38 8.84 -12.74 25.85
N SER A 39 8.87 -12.31 27.10
CA SER A 39 10.02 -12.04 27.94
C SER A 39 10.61 -13.26 28.64
N ASP A 40 10.66 -14.45 28.02
CA ASP A 40 11.16 -15.63 28.77
C ASP A 40 11.77 -16.77 27.95
N THR A 41 12.65 -16.46 26.98
CA THR A 41 13.56 -17.49 26.46
C THR A 41 14.98 -16.94 26.29
N ARG A 42 15.82 -17.27 27.27
CA ARG A 42 17.28 -17.46 27.08
C ARG A 42 17.60 -18.63 26.13
N ASP A 43 16.59 -19.32 25.59
CA ASP A 43 16.73 -20.31 24.53
C ASP A 43 16.65 -19.66 23.13
N VAL A 44 17.72 -19.86 22.37
CA VAL A 44 18.19 -19.12 21.20
C VAL A 44 17.41 -19.35 19.89
N VAL A 45 16.23 -19.97 19.89
CA VAL A 45 15.56 -20.36 18.62
C VAL A 45 14.27 -19.58 18.30
N HIS A 46 13.72 -18.79 19.23
CA HIS A 46 12.44 -18.08 18.99
C HIS A 46 12.49 -16.55 18.96
N LYS A 47 13.69 -15.95 18.94
CA LYS A 47 13.86 -14.52 18.59
C LYS A 47 13.60 -14.21 17.11
N GLU A 48 13.16 -15.18 16.32
CA GLU A 48 12.91 -15.05 14.89
C GLU A 48 11.46 -14.76 14.52
N ALA A 49 10.51 -15.03 15.41
CA ALA A 49 9.12 -15.09 14.97
C ALA A 49 8.50 -13.72 14.67
N VAL A 50 8.84 -12.63 15.36
CA VAL A 50 8.07 -11.40 15.16
C VAL A 50 8.87 -10.15 15.51
N SER A 51 9.74 -9.74 14.58
CA SER A 51 10.04 -8.34 14.34
C SER A 51 9.50 -8.03 12.95
N VAL A 52 8.84 -6.90 12.73
CA VAL A 52 8.54 -6.46 11.35
C VAL A 52 9.80 -6.30 10.51
N GLN A 53 10.94 -6.11 11.17
CA GLN A 53 12.26 -6.15 10.52
C GLN A 53 12.66 -7.57 10.06
N LYS A 54 12.03 -8.63 10.59
CA LYS A 54 12.25 -10.04 10.22
C LYS A 54 11.13 -10.67 9.37
N LEU A 55 9.99 -10.00 9.20
CA LEU A 55 8.92 -10.49 8.30
C LEU A 55 9.36 -10.61 6.82
N PHE A 56 10.52 -10.05 6.46
CA PHE A 56 11.14 -10.21 5.13
C PHE A 56 12.40 -11.08 5.12
N ALA A 57 12.80 -11.66 6.24
CA ALA A 57 13.97 -12.53 6.31
C ALA A 57 13.60 -13.95 5.86
N ALA A 58 13.65 -14.19 4.55
CA ALA A 58 14.09 -15.50 4.10
C ALA A 58 15.53 -15.66 4.61
N ALA A 59 15.74 -16.63 5.51
CA ALA A 59 17.06 -17.03 5.93
C ALA A 59 17.80 -17.61 4.72
N VAL A 60 18.66 -16.81 4.09
CA VAL A 60 19.75 -17.30 3.25
C VAL A 60 21.02 -16.94 4.03
N ASP A 61 21.66 -17.97 4.59
CA ASP A 61 23.02 -17.99 5.13
C ASP A 61 23.36 -17.18 6.41
N GLY A 62 22.41 -16.94 7.30
CA GLY A 62 22.72 -16.65 8.73
C GLY A 62 23.45 -15.33 9.03
N GLU A 63 23.75 -14.49 8.03
CA GLU A 63 24.34 -13.17 8.24
C GLU A 63 23.27 -12.07 8.17
N LEU A 64 22.94 -11.52 9.34
CA LEU A 64 22.14 -10.31 9.50
C LEU A 64 22.94 -9.10 9.02
N HIS A 65 22.95 -8.83 7.71
CA HIS A 65 23.39 -7.54 7.19
C HIS A 65 22.43 -6.44 7.66
N GLY A 66 23.00 -5.35 8.18
CA GLY A 66 22.28 -4.22 8.75
C GLY A 66 21.32 -3.61 7.73
N TRP A 67 20.03 -3.87 7.92
CA TRP A 67 18.96 -3.39 7.05
C TRP A 67 18.68 -1.91 7.28
N THR A 68 19.40 -1.05 6.57
CA THR A 68 18.97 0.30 6.29
C THR A 68 17.83 0.25 5.27
N GLN A 69 16.60 0.43 5.74
CA GLN A 69 15.53 1.05 4.94
C GLN A 69 15.24 0.36 3.59
N ILE A 70 15.02 -0.98 3.57
CA ILE A 70 14.35 -1.63 2.44
C ILE A 70 13.09 -0.82 2.15
N SER A 71 13.04 -0.18 0.98
CA SER A 71 12.03 0.84 0.76
C SER A 71 10.66 0.20 0.93
N HIS A 72 9.84 0.75 1.83
CA HIS A 72 8.52 0.24 2.22
C HIS A 72 7.51 0.22 1.05
N GLN A 73 7.95 0.25 -0.19
CA GLN A 73 7.16 0.51 -1.40
C GLN A 73 7.72 -0.29 -2.59
N TRP A 74 8.22 -1.51 -2.36
CA TRP A 74 8.58 -2.42 -3.43
C TRP A 74 7.36 -3.16 -4.00
N PRO A 75 7.23 -3.27 -5.33
CA PRO A 75 6.27 -4.16 -5.98
C PRO A 75 6.48 -5.62 -5.57
N ALA A 76 5.43 -6.42 -5.69
CA ALA A 76 5.41 -7.83 -5.35
C ALA A 76 6.54 -8.62 -6.03
N MET A 77 6.81 -8.33 -7.32
CA MET A 77 7.86 -9.04 -8.07
C MET A 77 9.25 -8.76 -7.49
N THR A 78 9.56 -7.51 -7.15
CA THR A 78 10.84 -7.14 -6.52
C THR A 78 10.99 -7.81 -5.16
N GLN A 79 9.92 -7.84 -4.36
CA GLN A 79 9.93 -8.55 -3.08
C GLN A 79 10.14 -10.07 -3.27
N ARG A 80 9.48 -10.69 -4.26
CA ARG A 80 9.64 -12.12 -4.58
C ARG A 80 11.05 -12.45 -5.06
N GLN A 81 11.64 -11.62 -5.93
CA GLN A 81 13.02 -11.78 -6.38
C GLN A 81 13.99 -11.70 -5.22
N TYR A 82 13.77 -10.75 -4.31
CA TYR A 82 14.60 -10.57 -3.14
C TYR A 82 14.50 -11.74 -2.14
N MET A 83 13.28 -12.18 -1.82
CA MET A 83 13.03 -13.27 -0.86
C MET A 83 13.37 -14.67 -1.42
N GLY A 84 13.44 -14.81 -2.74
CA GLY A 84 13.45 -16.10 -3.42
C GLY A 84 12.03 -16.66 -3.62
N SER A 85 11.80 -17.27 -4.78
CA SER A 85 10.47 -17.79 -5.17
C SER A 85 9.91 -18.80 -4.18
N ILE A 86 10.73 -19.75 -3.72
CA ILE A 86 10.32 -20.79 -2.75
C ILE A 86 9.80 -20.17 -1.45
N ALA A 87 10.53 -19.20 -0.88
CA ALA A 87 10.14 -18.57 0.38
C ALA A 87 8.88 -17.70 0.22
N TRP A 88 8.79 -16.95 -0.88
CA TRP A 88 7.58 -16.18 -1.23
C TRP A 88 6.35 -17.07 -1.39
N ASP A 89 6.50 -18.17 -2.15
CA ASP A 89 5.41 -19.09 -2.45
C ASP A 89 4.98 -19.88 -1.20
N ALA A 90 5.85 -20.07 -0.21
CA ALA A 90 5.51 -20.61 1.11
C ALA A 90 4.84 -19.58 2.05
N ALA A 91 5.15 -18.29 1.92
CA ALA A 91 4.63 -17.23 2.77
C ALA A 91 3.16 -16.88 2.49
N VAL A 92 2.48 -16.32 3.48
CA VAL A 92 1.19 -15.65 3.29
C VAL A 92 1.46 -14.24 2.80
N SER A 93 1.30 -13.98 1.50
CA SER A 93 1.44 -12.65 0.92
C SER A 93 0.11 -11.92 0.86
N PHE A 94 0.10 -10.64 1.25
CA PHE A 94 -1.09 -9.79 1.11
C PHE A 94 -0.74 -8.36 0.70
N ALA A 95 -1.74 -7.69 0.13
CA ALA A 95 -1.69 -6.27 -0.18
C ALA A 95 -3.03 -5.61 0.14
N VAL A 96 -2.99 -4.32 0.41
CA VAL A 96 -4.20 -3.51 0.52
C VAL A 96 -4.29 -2.62 -0.71
N VAL A 97 -5.43 -2.69 -1.41
CA VAL A 97 -5.76 -1.85 -2.56
C VAL A 97 -6.87 -0.89 -2.16
N ARG A 98 -6.99 0.21 -2.90
CA ARG A 98 -7.98 1.26 -2.67
C ARG A 98 -8.77 1.54 -3.93
N ASN A 99 -10.02 1.99 -3.80
CA ASN A 99 -10.78 2.44 -4.96
C ASN A 99 -9.99 3.52 -5.74
N PRO A 100 -9.85 3.43 -7.07
CA PRO A 100 -9.03 4.38 -7.84
C PRO A 100 -9.41 5.85 -7.67
N PHE A 101 -10.70 6.18 -7.54
CA PHE A 101 -11.12 7.57 -7.26
C PHE A 101 -10.64 8.04 -5.88
N ASP A 102 -10.77 7.18 -4.86
CA ASP A 102 -10.30 7.53 -3.51
C ASP A 102 -8.78 7.57 -3.42
N LEU A 103 -8.08 6.76 -4.23
CA LEU A 103 -6.62 6.73 -4.32
C LEU A 103 -6.09 8.04 -4.90
N VAL A 104 -6.60 8.46 -6.05
CA VAL A 104 -6.18 9.68 -6.74
C VAL A 104 -6.40 10.91 -5.87
N LEU A 105 -7.58 11.03 -5.26
CA LEU A 105 -7.87 12.13 -4.34
C LEU A 105 -6.91 12.12 -3.12
N SER A 106 -6.59 10.93 -2.60
CA SER A 106 -5.65 10.81 -1.49
C SER A 106 -4.21 11.13 -1.88
N LEU A 107 -3.81 10.86 -3.12
CA LEU A 107 -2.50 11.23 -3.67
C LEU A 107 -2.39 12.74 -3.84
N PHE A 108 -3.45 13.39 -4.33
CA PHE A 108 -3.51 14.84 -4.43
C PHE A 108 -3.32 15.54 -3.08
N PHE A 109 -4.09 15.15 -2.06
CA PHE A 109 -3.91 15.76 -0.74
C PHE A 109 -2.54 15.46 -0.13
N TYR A 110 -2.02 14.27 -0.38
CA TYR A 110 -0.68 13.90 0.06
C TYR A 110 0.41 14.74 -0.62
N SER A 111 0.31 15.04 -1.92
CA SER A 111 1.29 15.89 -2.60
C SER A 111 1.26 17.33 -2.05
N LEU A 112 0.07 17.89 -1.84
CA LEU A 112 -0.09 19.22 -1.25
C LEU A 112 0.42 19.33 0.19
N GLU A 113 0.25 18.26 0.98
CA GLU A 113 0.63 18.25 2.39
C GLU A 113 2.11 17.98 2.58
N GLN A 114 2.65 16.95 1.92
CA GLN A 114 3.99 16.44 2.21
C GLN A 114 5.05 16.92 1.21
N HIS A 115 4.73 16.99 -0.09
CA HIS A 115 5.75 17.34 -1.09
C HIS A 115 6.00 18.84 -1.16
N CYS A 116 4.94 19.63 -1.04
CA CYS A 116 5.06 21.09 -1.10
C CYS A 116 5.73 21.73 0.11
N GLN A 117 5.95 20.96 1.19
CA GLN A 117 6.74 21.39 2.34
C GLN A 117 8.22 21.03 2.20
N SER A 118 8.57 20.12 1.30
CA SER A 118 9.92 19.60 1.17
C SER A 118 10.67 20.31 0.06
N GLU A 119 11.77 20.98 0.42
CA GLU A 119 12.68 21.65 -0.53
C GLU A 119 13.24 20.70 -1.61
N ARG A 120 13.19 19.39 -1.39
CA ARG A 120 13.70 18.37 -2.30
C ARG A 120 12.81 18.11 -3.51
N PHE A 121 11.53 18.46 -3.44
CA PHE A 121 10.57 18.21 -4.52
C PHE A 121 10.24 19.51 -5.24
N LEU A 122 11.06 19.86 -6.23
CA LEU A 122 10.93 21.06 -7.08
C LEU A 122 9.68 21.06 -8.00
N HIS A 123 8.70 20.19 -7.77
CA HIS A 123 7.52 20.09 -8.62
C HIS A 123 6.54 21.23 -8.29
N LYS A 124 6.57 22.26 -9.15
CA LYS A 124 5.83 23.53 -8.98
C LYS A 124 4.32 23.40 -9.16
N LEU A 125 3.83 22.38 -9.86
CA LEU A 125 2.44 22.34 -10.32
C LEU A 125 1.48 22.08 -9.16
N GLU A 126 1.81 21.13 -8.30
CA GLU A 126 1.02 20.76 -7.14
C GLU A 126 0.96 21.92 -6.13
N CYS A 127 2.09 22.60 -5.93
CA CYS A 127 2.24 23.56 -4.85
C CYS A 127 1.56 24.90 -5.11
N ALA A 128 1.25 25.22 -6.37
CA ALA A 128 0.48 26.41 -6.72
C ALA A 128 -0.91 26.42 -6.06
N HIS A 129 -1.48 25.25 -5.76
CA HIS A 129 -2.79 25.15 -5.14
C HIS A 129 -2.73 24.98 -3.63
N ARG A 130 -1.55 24.85 -2.99
CA ARG A 130 -1.47 24.48 -1.57
C ARG A 130 -2.25 25.44 -0.66
N ASP A 131 -2.07 26.75 -0.83
CA ASP A 131 -2.69 27.77 0.03
C ASP A 131 -4.21 27.86 -0.15
N LEU A 132 -4.73 27.34 -1.27
CA LEU A 132 -6.15 27.21 -1.50
C LEU A 132 -6.79 26.14 -0.60
N PHE A 133 -6.07 25.04 -0.35
CA PHE A 133 -6.56 23.91 0.46
C PHE A 133 -6.15 23.99 1.92
N PHE A 134 -5.00 24.58 2.24
CA PHE A 134 -4.45 24.60 3.58
C PHE A 134 -4.31 26.04 4.09
N ALA A 135 -4.58 26.23 5.37
CA ALA A 135 -4.26 27.46 6.07
C ALA A 135 -2.74 27.53 6.33
N PRO A 136 -2.18 28.72 6.66
CA PRO A 136 -0.76 28.87 6.97
C PRO A 136 -0.27 27.96 8.11
N ASP A 137 -1.16 27.58 9.02
CA ASP A 137 -0.88 26.65 10.13
C ASP A 137 -0.93 25.16 9.71
N GLY A 138 -1.11 24.88 8.42
CA GLY A 138 -1.19 23.53 7.87
C GLY A 138 -2.54 22.83 8.04
N ARG A 139 -3.55 23.45 8.65
CA ARG A 139 -4.88 22.86 8.74
C ARG A 139 -5.61 22.90 7.39
N LEU A 140 -6.32 21.83 7.08
CA LEU A 140 -7.18 21.76 5.88
C LEU A 140 -8.34 22.75 6.02
N ARG A 141 -8.52 23.60 5.01
CA ARG A 141 -9.63 24.55 4.93
C ARG A 141 -10.95 23.80 4.63
N PRO A 142 -12.10 24.33 5.07
CA PRO A 142 -13.40 23.83 4.63
C PRO A 142 -13.50 23.82 3.11
N TYR A 143 -14.21 22.84 2.57
CA TYR A 143 -14.41 22.72 1.12
C TYR A 143 -15.02 24.01 0.53
N ALA A 144 -14.48 24.45 -0.59
CA ALA A 144 -15.01 25.54 -1.41
C ALA A 144 -15.05 25.13 -2.90
N PRO A 145 -15.92 25.74 -3.75
CA PRO A 145 -16.02 25.41 -5.17
C PRO A 145 -14.69 25.50 -5.93
N GLU A 146 -13.81 26.42 -5.55
CA GLU A 146 -12.47 26.61 -6.13
C GLU A 146 -11.58 25.40 -5.90
N HIS A 147 -11.79 24.65 -4.79
CA HIS A 147 -11.08 23.40 -4.53
C HIS A 147 -11.39 22.34 -5.59
N ARG A 148 -12.64 22.32 -6.06
CA ARG A 148 -13.04 21.44 -7.17
C ARG A 148 -12.28 21.83 -8.43
N ALA A 149 -12.29 23.11 -8.80
CA ALA A 149 -11.58 23.60 -9.98
C ALA A 149 -10.09 23.21 -9.94
N ALA A 150 -9.39 23.51 -8.85
CA ALA A 150 -7.97 23.20 -8.67
C ALA A 150 -7.66 21.69 -8.72
N PHE A 151 -8.49 20.86 -8.09
CA PHE A 151 -8.31 19.40 -8.19
C PHE A 151 -8.46 18.89 -9.64
N ASN A 152 -9.45 19.39 -10.38
CA ASN A 152 -9.67 18.97 -11.77
C ASN A 152 -8.56 19.47 -12.68
N GLU A 153 -8.11 20.72 -12.50
CA GLU A 153 -6.94 21.27 -13.20
C GLU A 153 -5.72 20.38 -12.98
N TRP A 154 -5.46 19.96 -11.74
CA TRP A 154 -4.39 19.05 -11.40
C TRP A 154 -4.50 17.69 -12.11
N VAL A 155 -5.68 17.05 -12.08
CA VAL A 155 -5.92 15.78 -12.80
C VAL A 155 -5.67 15.93 -14.30
N HIS A 156 -6.18 17.01 -14.91
CA HIS A 156 -6.04 17.30 -16.33
C HIS A 156 -4.59 17.57 -16.73
N ALA A 157 -3.85 18.32 -15.92
CA ALA A 157 -2.45 18.61 -16.17
C ALA A 157 -1.57 17.35 -16.14
N HIS A 158 -1.83 16.43 -15.20
CA HIS A 158 -1.13 15.13 -15.19
C HIS A 158 -1.51 14.25 -16.39
N GLU A 159 -2.76 14.30 -16.84
CA GLU A 159 -3.18 13.58 -18.04
C GLU A 159 -2.48 14.14 -19.29
N ALA A 160 -2.42 15.46 -19.43
CA ALA A 160 -1.76 16.13 -20.54
C ALA A 160 -0.27 15.79 -20.60
N ARG A 161 0.43 15.77 -19.45
CA ARG A 161 1.83 15.34 -19.38
C ARG A 161 2.01 13.90 -19.85
N ALA A 162 1.21 12.97 -19.32
CA ALA A 162 1.28 11.56 -19.68
C ALA A 162 0.99 11.32 -21.18
N VAL A 163 0.12 12.12 -21.81
CA VAL A 163 -0.15 12.05 -23.26
C VAL A 163 1.01 12.62 -24.07
N ASN A 164 1.52 13.81 -23.73
CA ASN A 164 2.60 14.45 -24.47
C ASN A 164 3.86 13.59 -24.48
N GLU A 165 4.22 13.02 -23.33
CA GLU A 165 5.39 12.15 -23.20
C GLU A 165 5.22 10.84 -24.00
N SER A 166 4.02 10.26 -23.98
CA SER A 166 3.70 9.11 -24.85
C SER A 166 3.98 9.38 -26.32
N MET A 167 3.64 10.58 -26.81
CA MET A 167 3.84 10.95 -28.22
C MET A 167 5.33 11.11 -28.55
N THR A 168 6.11 11.73 -27.65
CA THR A 168 7.55 11.90 -27.84
C THR A 168 8.31 10.58 -27.84
N ALA A 169 7.87 9.62 -27.03
CA ALA A 169 8.57 8.36 -26.87
C ALA A 169 8.41 7.48 -28.13
N THR A 170 7.23 7.46 -28.77
CA THR A 170 7.01 6.79 -30.07
C THR A 170 7.91 7.29 -31.21
N ALA A 171 8.44 8.52 -31.12
CA ALA A 171 9.28 9.10 -32.16
C ALA A 171 10.76 8.69 -32.09
N VAL A 172 11.23 8.17 -30.95
CA VAL A 172 12.68 7.99 -30.71
C VAL A 172 13.09 6.53 -30.45
N HIS A 173 12.24 5.67 -29.86
CA HIS A 173 12.54 4.24 -29.71
C HIS A 173 11.27 3.39 -29.58
N ALA A 174 11.20 2.23 -30.25
CA ALA A 174 10.07 1.29 -30.18
C ALA A 174 9.82 0.65 -28.79
N ASN A 175 10.66 0.94 -27.79
CA ASN A 175 10.51 0.51 -26.40
C ASN A 175 10.13 1.66 -25.45
N ALA A 176 9.51 2.69 -26.00
CA ALA A 176 8.95 3.82 -25.30
C ALA A 176 7.91 3.42 -24.23
N SER A 177 8.38 3.19 -23.00
CA SER A 177 7.52 3.02 -21.83
C SER A 177 6.74 4.31 -21.59
N LEU A 178 5.40 4.24 -21.59
CA LEU A 178 4.54 5.33 -21.16
C LEU A 178 4.97 5.83 -19.78
N GLU A 179 5.15 7.13 -19.62
CA GLU A 179 5.41 7.69 -18.29
C GLU A 179 4.16 7.58 -17.39
N PRO A 180 4.34 7.53 -16.07
CA PRO A 180 3.32 7.05 -15.15
C PRO A 180 2.39 8.19 -14.71
N PHE A 181 1.08 7.99 -14.85
CA PHE A 181 0.07 8.92 -14.37
C PHE A 181 0.00 8.99 -12.82
N LEU A 182 0.49 10.08 -12.22
CA LEU A 182 0.50 10.41 -10.77
C LEU A 182 1.55 9.71 -9.89
N VAL A 183 1.62 8.38 -9.91
CA VAL A 183 2.25 7.61 -8.81
C VAL A 183 3.78 7.60 -8.85
N SER A 184 4.41 7.59 -10.02
CA SER A 184 5.88 7.50 -10.09
C SER A 184 6.58 8.78 -9.66
N HIS A 185 6.07 9.94 -10.12
CA HIS A 185 6.66 11.24 -9.83
C HIS A 185 6.52 11.61 -8.35
N LEU A 186 5.46 11.11 -7.71
CA LEU A 186 5.20 11.41 -6.31
C LEU A 186 5.93 10.45 -5.37
N ILE A 187 6.07 9.17 -5.71
CA ILE A 187 6.45 8.16 -4.69
C ILE A 187 7.59 7.23 -5.13
N SER A 188 7.84 7.03 -6.43
CA SER A 188 8.78 6.01 -6.89
C SER A 188 9.90 6.56 -7.78
N GLN A 189 10.83 7.33 -7.21
CA GLN A 189 12.17 7.41 -7.81
C GLN A 189 12.98 6.11 -7.56
N ALA A 190 12.54 5.24 -6.65
CA ALA A 190 13.36 4.16 -6.11
C ALA A 190 13.17 2.77 -6.75
N VAL A 191 12.18 2.56 -7.63
CA VAL A 191 11.92 1.23 -8.22
C VAL A 191 12.05 1.31 -9.73
N SER A 192 13.26 1.09 -10.23
CA SER A 192 13.55 0.98 -11.66
C SER A 192 12.84 -0.25 -12.23
N GLY A 193 11.87 -0.06 -13.12
CA GLY A 193 11.35 -1.13 -13.98
C GLY A 193 9.84 -1.16 -14.17
N LYS A 194 9.04 -0.75 -13.17
CA LYS A 194 7.57 -0.71 -13.31
C LYS A 194 7.06 0.72 -13.25
N LYS A 195 6.90 1.30 -14.44
CA LYS A 195 6.37 2.64 -14.70
C LYS A 195 4.84 2.70 -14.74
N ASN A 196 4.14 1.75 -14.13
CA ASN A 196 2.68 1.72 -14.19
C ASN A 196 2.08 2.17 -12.85
N THR A 197 1.15 3.11 -12.93
CA THR A 197 0.50 3.72 -11.76
C THR A 197 -0.70 2.94 -11.27
N SER A 198 -1.09 1.91 -12.00
CA SER A 198 -2.08 0.94 -11.55
C SER A 198 -1.58 0.17 -10.34
N GLN A 199 -2.47 -0.01 -9.38
CA GLN A 199 -2.24 -0.88 -8.23
C GLN A 199 -2.07 -2.33 -8.66
N HIS A 200 -2.69 -2.73 -9.77
CA HIS A 200 -2.50 -4.02 -10.41
C HIS A 200 -1.03 -4.31 -10.71
N ALA A 201 -0.33 -3.39 -11.39
CA ALA A 201 1.08 -3.60 -11.76
C ALA A 201 2.02 -3.77 -10.56
N TRP A 202 1.64 -3.24 -9.38
CA TRP A 202 2.38 -3.44 -8.13
C TRP A 202 2.28 -4.87 -7.61
N LEU A 203 1.24 -5.61 -8.00
CA LEU A 203 0.91 -6.92 -7.47
C LEU A 203 1.18 -8.07 -8.44
N THR A 204 1.60 -7.76 -9.68
CA THR A 204 1.82 -8.74 -10.74
C THR A 204 3.29 -9.14 -10.93
N GLY A 205 3.48 -10.29 -11.57
CA GLY A 205 4.79 -10.79 -12.04
C GLY A 205 5.36 -10.01 -13.24
N GLU A 206 6.36 -10.57 -13.92
CA GLU A 206 7.12 -9.90 -15.00
C GLU A 206 6.26 -9.49 -16.20
N GLU A 207 5.28 -10.32 -16.57
CA GLU A 207 4.43 -10.07 -17.74
C GLU A 207 3.18 -9.21 -17.42
N ASP A 208 3.01 -8.76 -16.18
CA ASP A 208 1.82 -8.05 -15.71
C ASP A 208 0.47 -8.78 -15.95
N ARG A 209 0.51 -10.11 -16.15
CA ARG A 209 -0.68 -10.95 -16.44
C ARG A 209 -1.37 -11.49 -15.20
N GLU A 210 -0.61 -11.89 -14.18
CA GLU A 210 -1.13 -12.56 -13.00
C GLU A 210 -0.70 -11.85 -11.72
N ILE A 211 -1.65 -11.68 -10.80
CA ILE A 211 -1.41 -11.21 -9.44
C ILE A 211 -0.71 -12.32 -8.65
N ILE A 212 0.53 -12.06 -8.22
CA ILE A 212 1.35 -13.03 -7.47
C ILE A 212 1.22 -12.88 -5.94
N VAL A 213 0.32 -11.99 -5.50
CA VAL A 213 -0.03 -11.79 -4.09
C VAL A 213 -1.27 -12.61 -3.74
N LYS A 214 -1.16 -13.50 -2.75
CA LYS A 214 -2.22 -14.46 -2.38
C LYS A 214 -3.50 -13.78 -1.88
N HIS A 215 -3.37 -12.67 -1.16
CA HIS A 215 -4.50 -11.98 -0.57
C HIS A 215 -4.52 -10.50 -0.95
N VAL A 216 -5.43 -10.13 -1.85
CA VAL A 216 -5.72 -8.72 -2.15
C VAL A 216 -6.93 -8.27 -1.34
N VAL A 217 -6.75 -7.21 -0.56
CA VAL A 217 -7.72 -6.70 0.40
C VAL A 217 -8.13 -5.29 -0.03
N ARG A 218 -9.42 -5.08 -0.29
CA ARG A 218 -9.94 -3.73 -0.56
C ARG A 218 -10.04 -2.96 0.75
N LEU A 219 -9.52 -1.74 0.77
CA LEU A 219 -9.59 -0.86 1.94
C LEU A 219 -11.04 -0.53 2.35
N GLU A 220 -11.96 -0.55 1.38
CA GLU A 220 -13.38 -0.27 1.57
C GLU A 220 -14.14 -1.48 2.16
N ASP A 221 -13.58 -2.68 2.10
CA ASP A 221 -14.11 -3.86 2.78
C ASP A 221 -13.62 -3.86 4.23
N SER A 222 -14.32 -3.14 5.10
CA SER A 222 -13.89 -2.91 6.48
C SER A 222 -13.71 -4.19 7.29
N GLN A 223 -14.55 -5.21 7.03
CA GLN A 223 -14.45 -6.48 7.74
C GLN A 223 -13.22 -7.26 7.27
N LYS A 224 -12.98 -7.36 5.95
CA LYS A 224 -11.78 -8.01 5.44
C LYS A 224 -10.53 -7.24 5.84
N PHE A 225 -10.51 -5.92 5.69
CA PHE A 225 -9.39 -5.07 6.11
C PHE A 225 -9.04 -5.27 7.58
N ALA A 226 -10.03 -5.25 8.49
CA ALA A 226 -9.79 -5.48 9.92
C ALA A 226 -9.10 -6.83 10.22
N ARG A 227 -9.35 -7.87 9.41
CA ARG A 227 -8.66 -9.17 9.56
C ARG A 227 -7.16 -9.09 9.27
N TRP A 228 -6.75 -8.19 8.37
CA TRP A 228 -5.37 -7.99 7.96
C TRP A 228 -4.68 -6.80 8.64
N SER A 229 -5.45 -5.94 9.31
CA SER A 229 -4.99 -4.71 9.96
C SER A 229 -5.08 -4.76 11.48
N THR A 230 -5.26 -5.94 12.09
CA THR A 230 -5.27 -6.13 13.54
C THR A 230 -4.45 -7.36 13.92
N CYS A 231 -3.79 -7.29 15.08
CA CYS A 231 -2.84 -8.31 15.48
C CYS A 231 -3.44 -9.70 15.65
N GLY A 232 -4.49 -9.80 16.48
CA GLY A 232 -5.11 -11.09 16.78
C GLY A 232 -5.73 -11.75 15.55
N ALA A 233 -6.31 -10.97 14.63
CA ALA A 233 -6.90 -11.54 13.42
C ALA A 233 -5.84 -11.98 12.40
N LEU A 234 -4.76 -11.22 12.27
CA LEU A 234 -3.63 -11.60 11.42
C LEU A 234 -2.95 -12.87 11.94
N LEU A 235 -2.68 -12.95 13.25
CA LEU A 235 -2.10 -14.15 13.87
C LEU A 235 -2.99 -15.39 13.69
N ARG A 236 -4.31 -15.25 13.84
CA ARG A 236 -5.25 -16.34 13.53
C ARG A 236 -5.13 -16.81 12.08
N THR A 237 -4.88 -15.90 11.15
CA THR A 237 -4.70 -16.22 9.73
C THR A 237 -3.36 -16.94 9.50
N LEU A 238 -2.29 -16.48 10.13
CA LEU A 238 -0.94 -17.04 9.98
C LEU A 238 -0.73 -18.37 10.69
N CYS A 239 -1.44 -18.59 11.79
CA CYS A 239 -1.28 -19.74 12.67
C CYS A 239 -2.52 -20.65 12.65
N ALA A 240 -3.40 -20.56 11.64
CA ALA A 240 -4.65 -21.33 11.60
C ALA A 240 -4.42 -22.84 11.76
N ASP A 241 -3.44 -23.40 11.04
CA ASP A 241 -3.09 -24.82 11.08
C ASP A 241 -2.54 -25.23 12.45
N ALA A 242 -1.87 -24.30 13.13
CA ALA A 242 -1.30 -24.46 14.46
C ALA A 242 -2.36 -24.46 15.57
N LEU A 243 -3.42 -23.68 15.37
CA LEU A 243 -4.52 -23.51 16.31
C LEU A 243 -5.56 -24.62 16.19
N GLY A 244 -5.72 -25.24 15.02
CA GLY A 244 -6.70 -26.31 14.80
C GLY A 244 -6.41 -27.60 15.59
N GLN A 245 -5.17 -27.81 16.05
CA GLN A 245 -4.77 -29.01 16.79
C GLN A 245 -4.67 -28.81 18.30
N SER A 246 -4.65 -27.56 18.77
CA SER A 246 -4.53 -27.23 20.18
C SER A 246 -5.81 -26.56 20.65
N ASN A 247 -6.44 -27.06 21.71
CA ASN A 247 -7.48 -26.35 22.47
C ASN A 247 -6.95 -25.07 23.16
N MET A 248 -5.89 -24.45 22.63
CA MET A 248 -5.39 -23.16 23.07
C MET A 248 -6.42 -22.10 22.73
N SER A 249 -7.23 -21.78 23.73
CA SER A 249 -8.19 -20.71 23.64
C SER A 249 -7.45 -19.37 23.46
N LEU A 250 -7.44 -18.86 22.23
CA LEU A 250 -6.97 -17.51 21.88
C LEU A 250 -7.74 -16.39 22.60
N THR A 251 -8.73 -16.73 23.44
CA THR A 251 -9.50 -15.77 24.25
C THR A 251 -8.62 -14.94 25.18
N ASN A 252 -7.42 -15.42 25.54
CA ASN A 252 -6.49 -14.69 26.42
C ASN A 252 -5.52 -13.77 25.67
N LEU A 253 -5.40 -13.88 24.34
CA LEU A 253 -4.77 -12.83 23.54
C LEU A 253 -5.79 -11.70 23.44
N SER A 254 -5.84 -10.92 24.53
CA SER A 254 -6.70 -9.79 24.75
C SER A 254 -6.92 -9.04 23.44
N MET A 255 -8.11 -9.20 22.87
CA MET A 255 -8.56 -8.43 21.71
C MET A 255 -8.85 -6.97 22.08
N SER A 256 -8.20 -6.42 23.12
CA SER A 256 -8.49 -5.13 23.73
C SER A 256 -8.15 -3.92 22.87
N GLY A 257 -7.84 -4.11 21.59
CA GLY A 257 -7.92 -3.05 20.61
C GLY A 257 -9.21 -3.23 19.82
N GLU A 258 -10.19 -2.35 20.03
CA GLU A 258 -11.24 -2.17 19.01
C GLU A 258 -10.55 -2.05 17.65
N PRO A 259 -11.06 -2.72 16.59
CA PRO A 259 -10.47 -2.61 15.27
C PRO A 259 -10.33 -1.14 14.94
N LYS A 260 -9.09 -0.67 14.74
CA LYS A 260 -8.81 0.74 14.40
C LYS A 260 -9.72 1.08 13.24
N ARG A 261 -10.77 1.87 13.51
CA ARG A 261 -11.70 2.28 12.47
C ARG A 261 -10.89 3.04 11.44
N LYS A 262 -11.16 2.80 10.16
CA LYS A 262 -10.62 3.63 9.08
C LYS A 262 -10.85 5.08 9.49
N ASN A 263 -9.76 5.84 9.67
CA ASN A 263 -9.88 7.27 9.94
C ASN A 263 -10.79 7.84 8.86
N LYS A 264 -11.88 8.49 9.28
CA LYS A 264 -12.74 9.18 8.33
C LYS A 264 -11.84 10.14 7.56
N SER A 265 -11.95 10.12 6.24
CA SER A 265 -11.27 11.11 5.40
C SER A 265 -11.60 12.49 5.96
N VAL A 266 -10.56 13.28 6.27
CA VAL A 266 -10.73 14.65 6.75
C VAL A 266 -11.18 15.58 5.62
N HIS A 267 -10.98 15.16 4.38
CA HIS A 267 -11.43 15.87 3.19
C HIS A 267 -12.91 15.58 2.90
N ALA A 268 -13.54 16.49 2.17
CA ALA A 268 -14.91 16.33 1.69
C ALA A 268 -15.11 15.03 0.89
N SER A 269 -16.38 14.59 0.74
CA SER A 269 -16.73 13.48 -0.15
C SER A 269 -16.09 13.66 -1.52
N ARG A 270 -15.56 12.57 -2.11
CA ARG A 270 -14.94 12.59 -3.44
C ARG A 270 -15.85 13.19 -4.52
N SER A 271 -17.16 12.97 -4.42
CA SER A 271 -18.16 13.51 -5.34
C SER A 271 -18.16 15.05 -5.42
N ARG A 272 -17.61 15.74 -4.42
CA ARG A 272 -17.43 17.20 -4.44
C ARG A 272 -16.21 17.66 -5.25
N TYR A 273 -15.24 16.78 -5.48
CA TYR A 273 -14.00 17.10 -6.18
C TYR A 273 -14.06 16.70 -7.66
N TYR A 274 -14.70 15.59 -8.00
CA TYR A 274 -14.71 15.12 -9.39
C TYR A 274 -15.67 15.91 -10.28
N THR A 275 -15.28 16.17 -11.53
CA THR A 275 -16.16 16.47 -12.66
C THR A 275 -16.32 15.23 -13.54
N SER A 276 -17.32 15.17 -14.43
CA SER A 276 -17.49 14.07 -15.38
C SER A 276 -16.21 13.82 -16.19
N SER A 277 -15.57 14.89 -16.68
CA SER A 277 -14.31 14.84 -17.42
C SER A 277 -13.18 14.16 -16.62
N SER A 278 -12.97 14.57 -15.36
CA SER A 278 -11.96 13.92 -14.49
C SER A 278 -12.32 12.47 -14.16
N CYS A 279 -13.61 12.12 -14.04
CA CYS A 279 -14.03 10.74 -13.84
C CYS A 279 -13.60 9.87 -15.01
N ASP A 280 -13.78 10.35 -16.25
CA ASP A 280 -13.44 9.61 -17.46
C ASP A 280 -11.94 9.38 -17.61
N ILE A 281 -11.12 10.36 -17.20
CA ILE A 281 -9.66 10.19 -17.12
C ILE A 281 -9.32 9.05 -16.17
N ILE A 282 -9.86 9.05 -14.95
CA ILE A 282 -9.55 8.02 -13.96
C ILE A 282 -10.08 6.65 -14.39
N ARG A 283 -11.28 6.56 -14.95
CA ARG A 283 -11.84 5.31 -15.50
C ARG A 283 -10.91 4.70 -16.55
N ARG A 284 -10.43 5.50 -17.49
CA ARG A 284 -9.53 5.05 -18.56
C ARG A 284 -8.17 4.63 -18.01
N ARG A 285 -7.54 5.47 -17.18
CA ARG A 285 -6.19 5.23 -16.64
C ARG A 285 -6.13 4.05 -15.66
N PHE A 286 -7.20 3.83 -14.89
CA PHE A 286 -7.28 2.78 -13.88
C PHE A 286 -8.26 1.66 -14.26
N ALA A 287 -8.59 1.51 -15.54
CA ALA A 287 -9.55 0.50 -16.02
C ALA A 287 -9.17 -0.92 -15.56
N ILE A 288 -7.87 -1.24 -15.56
CA ILE A 288 -7.36 -2.52 -15.08
C ILE A 288 -7.61 -2.72 -13.58
N ASP A 289 -7.43 -1.68 -12.76
CA ASP A 289 -7.66 -1.76 -11.32
C ASP A 289 -9.15 -1.92 -10.98
N PHE A 290 -10.03 -1.19 -11.69
CA PHE A 290 -11.47 -1.33 -11.51
C PHE A 290 -11.91 -2.78 -11.75
N ARG A 291 -11.46 -3.36 -12.87
CA ARG A 291 -11.75 -4.75 -13.25
C ARG A 291 -11.11 -5.77 -12.32
N ALA A 292 -9.81 -5.66 -12.06
CA ALA A 292 -9.05 -6.65 -11.29
C ALA A 292 -9.51 -6.74 -9.83
N PHE A 293 -9.95 -5.63 -9.25
CA PHE A 293 -10.36 -5.58 -7.84
C PHE A 293 -11.87 -5.46 -7.66
N GLY A 294 -12.66 -5.55 -8.73
CA GLY A 294 -14.13 -5.51 -8.66
C GLY A 294 -14.66 -4.19 -8.06
N TYR A 295 -14.04 -3.06 -8.39
CA TYR A 295 -14.58 -1.74 -8.06
C TYR A 295 -15.58 -1.30 -9.13
N ASN A 296 -16.66 -0.63 -8.71
CA ASN A 296 -17.63 -0.05 -9.63
C ASN A 296 -17.08 1.28 -10.22
N SER A 297 -16.78 1.28 -11.52
CA SER A 297 -16.29 2.46 -12.27
C SER A 297 -17.34 3.56 -12.44
N GLU A 298 -18.63 3.23 -12.35
CA GLU A 298 -19.73 4.19 -12.55
C GLU A 298 -19.93 5.09 -11.33
N ARG A 299 -19.51 4.65 -10.14
CA ARG A 299 -19.67 5.39 -8.87
C ARG A 299 -18.58 6.43 -8.63
N CYS A 300 -18.40 7.35 -9.57
CA CYS A 300 -17.50 8.50 -9.40
C CYS A 300 -18.17 9.63 -8.60
N LEU A 301 -19.38 10.01 -9.01
CA LEU A 301 -20.20 11.11 -8.47
C LEU A 301 -21.27 10.59 -7.50
#